data_AF-A0A562LKA2-F1
#
_entry.id   AF-A0A562LKA2-F1
#
_cell.length_a   1.000
_cell.length_b   1.000
_cell.length_c   1.000
_cell.angle_alpha   90.00
_cell.angle_beta   90.00
_cell.angle_gamma   90.00
#
_symmetry.space_group_name_H-M   'P 1'
#
loop_
_entity.id
_entity.type
_entity.pdbx_description
1 polymer ?
#
loop_
_entity_poly.entity_id
_entity_poly.type
_entity_poly.pdbx_seq_one_letter_code
_entity_poly.pdbx_strand_id
1 'polypeptide(L)' 'MASVSETGHAKNVANLQDLISFVTGYGTTYNPTKNALKLPQLTALYTASQASLADVVT' A
#
# COMPACT_ATOMS: atom_id res chain seq x y z
N MET A 1 14.33 25.06 -9.07
CA MET A 1 13.42 24.01 -8.62
C MET A 1 14.14 23.26 -7.51
N ALA A 2 13.75 23.40 -6.25
CA ALA A 2 14.29 22.55 -5.20
C ALA A 2 13.67 21.17 -5.41
N SER A 3 14.47 20.18 -5.84
CA SER A 3 14.00 18.81 -5.93
C SER A 3 13.69 18.33 -4.51
N VAL A 4 12.41 18.35 -4.14
CA VAL A 4 11.94 17.57 -3.01
C VAL A 4 12.01 16.12 -3.46
N SER A 5 13.15 15.47 -3.23
CA SER A 5 13.30 14.04 -3.53
C SER A 5 12.44 13.26 -2.54
N GLU A 6 11.14 13.18 -2.82
CA GLU A 6 10.16 12.51 -2.00
C GLU A 6 10.34 10.99 -2.14
N THR A 7 11.22 10.44 -1.32
CA THR A 7 11.49 8.99 -1.29
C THR A 7 10.66 8.26 -0.24
N GLY A 8 9.99 9.00 0.66
CA GLY A 8 9.19 8.42 1.75
C GLY A 8 7.92 7.73 1.27
N HIS A 9 7.15 8.38 0.39
CA HIS A 9 5.89 7.83 -0.10
C HIS A 9 6.12 6.58 -0.97
N ALA A 10 7.09 6.62 -1.90
CA ALA A 10 7.46 5.47 -2.72
C ALA A 10 7.84 4.25 -1.88
N LYS A 11 8.65 4.45 -0.82
CA LYS A 11 8.99 3.38 0.13
C LYS A 11 7.77 2.85 0.85
N ASN A 12 6.88 3.72 1.34
CA ASN A 12 5.67 3.28 2.05
C ASN A 12 4.73 2.47 1.14
N VAL A 13 4.58 2.87 -0.12
CA VAL A 13 3.77 2.13 -1.11
C VAL A 13 4.38 0.76 -1.41
N ALA A 14 5.70 0.68 -1.59
CA ALA A 14 6.39 -0.60 -1.77
C ALA A 14 6.22 -1.53 -0.56
N ASN A 15 6.43 -1.03 0.66
CA ASN A 15 6.22 -1.81 1.88
C ASN A 15 4.76 -2.30 2.03
N LEU A 16 3.78 -1.49 1.61
CA LEU A 16 2.38 -1.90 1.60
C LEU A 16 2.12 -3.03 0.60
N GLN A 17 2.76 -3.00 -0.57
CA GLN A 17 2.70 -4.09 -1.55
C GLN A 17 3.30 -5.39 -1.00
N ASP A 18 4.45 -5.32 -0.31
CA ASP A 18 5.07 -6.46 0.35
C ASP A 18 4.15 -7.05 1.42
N LEU A 19 3.53 -6.20 2.24
CA LEU A 19 2.54 -6.62 3.22
C LEU A 19 1.35 -7.34 2.57
N ILE A 20 0.79 -6.78 1.49
CA ILE A 20 -0.33 -7.40 0.75
C ILE A 20 0.08 -8.77 0.21
N SER A 21 1.28 -8.89 -0.36
CA SER A 21 1.80 -10.16 -0.90
C SER A 21 1.98 -11.19 0.20
N PHE A 22 2.53 -10.78 1.34
CA PHE A 22 2.69 -11.63 2.52
C PHE A 22 1.34 -12.14 3.04
N VAL A 23 0.35 -11.25 3.19
CA VAL A 23 -0.97 -11.68 3.69
C VAL A 23 -1.77 -12.50 2.68
N THR A 24 -1.53 -12.28 1.38
CA THR A 24 -2.10 -13.12 0.32
C THR A 24 -1.57 -14.56 0.40
N GLY A 25 -0.31 -14.73 0.78
CA GLY A 25 0.32 -16.05 0.98
C GLY A 25 -0.38 -16.92 2.04
N TYR A 26 -1.09 -16.33 2.99
CA TYR A 26 -1.90 -17.06 3.98
C TYR A 26 -3.20 -17.65 3.40
N GLY A 27 -3.66 -17.17 2.24
CA GLY A 27 -4.89 -17.65 1.60
C GLY A 27 -6.12 -17.56 2.52
N THR A 28 -6.88 -18.65 2.64
CA THR A 28 -8.12 -18.69 3.43
C THR A 28 -7.89 -18.61 4.95
N THR A 29 -6.65 -18.80 5.42
CA THR A 29 -6.32 -18.66 6.84
C THR A 29 -6.21 -17.19 7.27
N TYR A 30 -6.09 -16.27 6.31
CA TYR A 30 -6.09 -14.84 6.58
C TYR A 30 -7.50 -14.31 6.88
N ASN A 31 -7.89 -14.39 8.15
CA ASN A 31 -9.19 -13.91 8.62
C ASN A 31 -9.05 -12.85 9.73
N PRO A 32 -8.57 -11.63 9.42
CA PRO A 32 -8.48 -10.57 10.41
C PRO A 32 -9.89 -10.10 10.82
N THR A 33 -10.06 -9.85 12.13
CA THR A 33 -11.30 -9.31 12.70
C THR A 33 -11.52 -7.84 12.34
N LYS A 34 -10.43 -7.09 12.11
CA LYS A 34 -10.47 -5.68 11.72
C LYS A 34 -10.67 -5.54 10.20
N ASN A 35 -11.77 -4.92 9.77
CA ASN A 35 -12.06 -4.70 8.34
C ASN A 35 -10.92 -4.02 7.58
N ALA A 36 -10.26 -3.01 8.18
CA ALA A 36 -9.17 -2.28 7.53
C ALA A 36 -7.95 -3.16 7.17
N LEU A 37 -7.80 -4.32 7.82
CA LEU A 37 -6.74 -5.28 7.52
C LEU A 37 -7.19 -6.36 6.54
N LYS A 38 -8.44 -6.37 6.08
CA LYS A 38 -8.87 -7.35 5.08
C LYS A 38 -8.22 -7.03 3.74
N LEU A 39 -7.87 -8.09 3.00
CA LEU A 39 -7.32 -8.02 1.65
C LEU A 39 -7.96 -6.93 0.75
N PRO A 40 -9.29 -6.89 0.55
CA PRO A 40 -9.92 -5.86 -0.29
C PRO A 40 -9.68 -4.43 0.21
N GLN A 41 -9.58 -4.21 1.52
CA GLN A 41 -9.30 -2.89 2.09
C GLN A 41 -7.82 -2.51 1.94
N LEU A 42 -6.90 -3.47 2.11
CA LEU A 42 -5.47 -3.25 1.85
C LEU A 42 -5.20 -2.94 0.37
N THR A 43 -5.84 -3.67 -0.56
CA THR A 43 -5.72 -3.43 -2.01
C THR A 43 -6.30 -2.07 -2.40
N ALA A 44 -7.43 -1.66 -1.81
CA ALA A 44 -8.00 -0.33 -2.01
C ALA A 44 -7.04 0.77 -1.51
N LEU A 45 -6.44 0.59 -0.33
CA LEU A 45 -5.46 1.51 0.22
C LEU A 45 -4.21 1.62 -0.66
N TYR A 46 -3.72 0.49 -1.19
CA TYR A 46 -2.60 0.48 -2.13
C TYR A 46 -2.90 1.26 -3.41
N THR A 47 -4.09 1.07 -3.97
CA THR A 47 -4.54 1.79 -5.17
C THR A 47 -4.63 3.30 -4.91
N ALA A 48 -5.19 3.70 -3.77
CA ALA A 48 -5.25 5.10 -3.38
C ALA A 48 -3.84 5.70 -3.16
N SER A 49 -2.94 4.94 -2.53
CA SER A 49 -1.57 5.40 -2.25
C SER A 49 -0.74 5.54 -3.54
N GLN A 50 -0.96 4.68 -4.53
CA GLN A 50 -0.38 4.81 -5.87
C GLN A 50 -0.87 6.07 -6.58
N ALA A 51 -2.17 6.40 -6.45
CA ALA A 51 -2.73 7.62 -7.02
C ALA A 51 -2.14 8.88 -6.35
N SER A 52 -2.02 8.89 -5.01
CA SER A 52 -1.38 9.98 -4.28
C SER A 52 0.11 10.11 -4.62
N LEU A 53 0.80 9.01 -4.85
CA LEU A 53 2.20 9.04 -5.28
C LEU A 53 2.37 9.63 -6.68
N ALA A 54 1.44 9.35 -7.59
CA ALA A 54 1.46 9.94 -8.93
C ALA A 54 1.24 11.47 -8.87
N ASP A 55 0.40 11.96 -7.96
CA ASP A 55 0.13 13.38 -7.77
C ASP A 55 1.38 14.17 -7.34
N VAL A 56 2.10 13.68 -6.33
CA VAL A 56 3.31 14.33 -5.77
C VAL A 56 4.59 14.16 -6.61
N VAL A 57 4.57 13.26 -7.60
CA VAL A 57 5.65 13.07 -8.58
C VAL A 57 5.55 14.05 -9.77
N THR A 58 4.45 14.80 -9.88
CA THR A 58 4.19 15.79 -10.95
C THR A 58 4.89 17.12 -10.68
#